data_AF-A0A4Q3YG78-F1
#
_entry.id   AF-A0A4Q3YG78-F1
#
_cell.length_a   1.000
_cell.length_b   1.000
_cell.length_c   1.000
_cell.angle_alpha   90.00
_cell.angle_beta   90.00
_cell.angle_gamma   90.00
#
_symmetry.space_group_name_H-M   'P 1'
#
loop_
_entity.id
_entity.type
_entity.pdbx_description
1 polymer ?
#
loop_
_entity_poly.entity_id
_entity_poly.type
_entity_poly.pdbx_seq_one_letter_code
_entity_poly.pdbx_strand_id
1 'polypeptide(L)' 'MRILTNAVAFILSTAGLIIGGWFGYDLAGPIGVLVFTPLGALGGLLVSILNWRLLYLLG' A
#
# COMPACT_ATOMS: atom_id res chain seq x y z
N MET A 1 11.96 7.53 -15.79
CA MET A 1 11.07 6.46 -15.28
C MET A 1 11.11 6.26 -13.76
N ARG A 2 12.26 6.25 -13.06
CA ARG A 2 12.31 5.99 -11.60
C ARG A 2 11.49 6.94 -10.71
N ILE A 3 11.43 8.23 -11.03
CA ILE A 3 10.71 9.24 -10.22
C ILE A 3 9.20 8.97 -10.22
N LEU A 4 8.63 8.63 -11.36
CA LEU A 4 7.20 8.32 -11.48
C LEU A 4 6.86 7.03 -10.73
N THR A 5 7.68 5.99 -10.87
CA THR A 5 7.48 4.72 -10.14
C THR A 5 7.55 4.92 -8.63
N ASN A 6 8.50 5.73 -8.15
CA ASN A 6 8.60 6.06 -6.73
C ASN A 6 7.41 6.87 -6.23
N ALA A 7 6.91 7.82 -7.03
CA ALA A 7 5.73 8.61 -6.69
C ALA A 7 4.47 7.71 -6.60
N VAL A 8 4.29 6.81 -7.57
CA VAL A 8 3.18 5.84 -7.57
C VAL A 8 3.28 4.89 -6.37
N ALA A 9 4.47 4.35 -6.09
CA ALA A 9 4.70 3.49 -4.93
C ALA A 9 4.38 4.21 -3.62
N PHE A 10 4.78 5.48 -3.49
CA PHE A 10 4.47 6.30 -2.34
C PHE A 10 2.96 6.49 -2.18
N ILE A 11 2.25 6.90 -3.23
CA ILE A 11 0.80 7.12 -3.21
C ILE A 11 0.05 5.83 -2.83
N LEU A 12 0.39 4.69 -3.46
CA LEU A 12 -0.27 3.42 -3.13
C LEU A 12 0.03 2.96 -1.70
N SER A 13 1.25 3.17 -1.22
CA SER A 13 1.63 2.83 0.16
C SER A 13 0.91 3.71 1.18
N THR A 14 0.76 5.01 0.91
CA THR A 14 -0.03 5.94 1.73
C THR A 14 -1.52 5.59 1.71
N ALA A 15 -2.08 5.24 0.55
CA ALA A 15 -3.46 4.75 0.46
C ALA A 15 -3.64 3.46 1.26
N GLY A 16 -2.70 2.52 1.15
CA GLY A 16 -2.66 1.30 1.94
C GLY A 16 -2.59 1.56 3.45
N LEU A 17 -1.76 2.51 3.90
CA LEU A 17 -1.69 2.96 5.30
C LEU A 17 -3.06 3.43 5.81
N ILE A 18 -3.72 4.31 5.06
CA ILE A 18 -5.00 4.90 5.46
C ILE A 18 -6.08 3.82 5.53
N ILE A 19 -6.17 2.97 4.51
CA ILE A 19 -7.18 1.90 4.44
C ILE A 19 -6.90 0.86 5.55
N GLY A 20 -5.65 0.45 5.73
CA GLY A 20 -5.24 -0.49 6.77
C GLY A 20 -5.50 0.05 8.17
N GLY A 21 -5.23 1.34 8.41
CA GLY A 21 -5.53 1.98 9.68
C GLY A 21 -7.02 2.05 9.96
N TRP A 22 -7.83 2.42 8.97
CA TRP A 22 -9.29 2.44 9.11
C TRP A 22 -9.84 1.05 9.42
N PHE A 23 -9.49 0.05 8.61
CA PHE A 23 -9.94 -1.33 8.81
C PHE A 23 -9.48 -1.89 10.16
N GLY A 24 -8.23 -1.59 10.55
CA GLY A 24 -7.71 -1.97 11.84
C GLY A 24 -8.51 -1.37 12.99
N TYR A 25 -8.86 -0.09 12.89
CA TYR A 25 -9.68 0.58 13.91
C TYR A 25 -11.06 -0.05 14.03
N ASP A 26 -11.71 -0.32 12.90
CA ASP A 26 -13.06 -0.89 12.89
C ASP A 26 -13.08 -2.32 13.44
N LEU A 27 -12.02 -3.11 13.17
CA LEU A 27 -11.96 -4.52 13.54
C LEU A 27 -11.49 -4.77 14.99
N ALA A 28 -10.53 -3.99 15.47
CA ALA A 28 -9.89 -4.22 16.77
C ALA A 28 -9.56 -2.92 17.54
N GLY A 29 -10.22 -1.82 17.18
CA GLY A 29 -10.04 -0.53 17.83
C GLY A 29 -8.60 0.00 17.66
N PRO A 30 -8.11 0.78 18.64
CA PRO A 30 -6.77 1.40 18.57
C PRO A 30 -5.62 0.40 18.37
N ILE A 31 -5.74 -0.82 18.89
CA ILE A 31 -4.71 -1.86 18.75
C ILE A 31 -4.68 -2.39 17.31
N GLY A 32 -5.85 -2.55 16.70
CA GLY A 32 -5.96 -2.94 15.30
C GLY A 32 -5.30 -1.95 14.35
N VAL A 33 -5.35 -0.65 14.65
CA VAL A 33 -4.62 0.37 13.87
C VAL A 33 -3.13 0.07 13.85
N LEU A 34 -2.51 -0.23 14.99
CA LEU A 34 -1.06 -0.47 15.08
C LEU A 34 -0.60 -1.68 14.26
N VAL A 35 -1.46 -2.69 14.10
CA VAL A 35 -1.13 -3.92 13.37
C VAL A 35 -1.49 -3.80 11.89
N PHE A 36 -2.66 -3.25 11.55
CA PHE A 36 -3.16 -3.22 10.18
C PHE A 36 -2.64 -2.04 9.35
N THR A 37 -2.24 -0.93 9.98
CA THR A 37 -1.61 0.21 9.30
C THR A 37 -0.32 -0.19 8.57
N PRO A 38 0.68 -0.83 9.22
CA PRO A 38 1.88 -1.30 8.51
C PRO A 38 1.59 -2.40 7.50
N LEU A 39 0.62 -3.29 7.76
CA LEU A 39 0.20 -4.32 6.78
C LEU A 39 -0.42 -3.68 5.52
N GLY A 40 -1.22 -2.64 5.69
CA GLY A 40 -1.80 -1.86 4.60
C GLY A 40 -0.72 -1.15 3.76
N ALA A 41 0.27 -0.55 4.42
CA ALA A 41 1.43 0.06 3.74
C ALA A 41 2.19 -0.95 2.86
N LEU A 42 2.47 -2.13 3.42
CA LEU A 42 3.12 -3.23 2.71
C LEU A 42 2.27 -3.71 1.53
N GLY A 43 0.95 -3.80 1.70
CA GLY A 43 0.01 -4.11 0.61
C GLY A 43 0.10 -3.10 -0.53
N GLY A 44 0.10 -1.80 -0.24
CA GLY A 44 0.25 -0.75 -1.24
C GLY A 44 1.58 -0.82 -2.01
N LEU A 45 2.69 -1.09 -1.31
CA LEU A 45 4.00 -1.32 -1.93
C LEU A 45 4.01 -2.55 -2.84
N LEU A 46 3.42 -3.67 -2.40
CA LEU A 46 3.35 -4.89 -3.19
C LEU A 46 2.54 -4.68 -4.48
N VAL A 47 1.39 -4.00 -4.39
CA VAL A 47 0.58 -3.67 -5.58
C VAL A 47 1.36 -2.77 -6.55
N SER A 48 2.16 -1.83 -6.04
CA SER A 48 3.03 -1.00 -6.89
C SER A 48 4.12 -1.82 -7.58
N ILE A 49 4.73 -2.80 -6.92
CA ILE A 49 5.76 -3.67 -7.51
C ILE A 49 5.12 -4.60 -8.56
N LEU A 50 3.94 -5.15 -8.29
CA LEU A 50 3.22 -6.03 -9.20
C LEU A 50 2.71 -5.29 -10.44
N ASN A 51 2.19 -4.08 -10.29
CA ASN A 51 1.79 -3.23 -11.42
C ASN A 51 2.96 -2.97 -12.37
N TRP A 52 4.14 -2.73 -11.81
CA TRP A 52 5.35 -2.52 -12.61
C TRP A 52 5.75 -3.78 -13.39
N ARG A 53 5.65 -4.97 -12.77
CA ARG A 53 5.91 -6.24 -13.47
C ARG A 53 4.89 -6.53 -14.57
N LEU A 54 3.62 -6.17 -14.36
CA LEU A 54 2.56 -6.32 -15.37
C LEU A 54 2.80 -5.37 -16.55
N LEU A 55 3.17 -4.11 -16.31
CA LEU A 55 3.53 -3.17 -17.38
C LEU A 55 4.75 -3.61 -18.17
N TYR A 56 5.72 -4.27 -17.53
CA TYR A 56 6.88 -4.86 -18.20
C TYR A 56 6.56 -6.11 -19.04
N LEU A 57 5.48 -6.83 -18.73
CA LEU A 57 5.06 -8.04 -19.46
C LEU A 57 4.07 -7.73 -20.61
N LEU A 58 3.45 -6.56 -20.59
CA LEU A 58 2.48 -6.10 -21.60
C LEU A 58 3.09 -5.22 -22.70
N GLY A 59 4.38 -4.89 -22.61
CA GLY A 59 5.16 -4.20 -23.65
C GLY A 59 6.15 -5.14 -24.32
#